data_AF-A0AAD5F391-F1
#
_entry.id   AF-A0AAD5F391-F1
#
_cell.length_a   1.000
_cell.length_b   1.000
_cell.length_c   1.000
_cell.angle_alpha   90.00
_cell.angle_beta   90.00
_cell.angle_gamma   90.00
#
_symmetry.space_group_name_H-M   'P 1'
#
loop_
_entity.id
_entity.type
_entity.pdbx_description
1 polymer ?
#
loop_
_entity_poly.entity_id
_entity_poly.type
_entity_poly.pdbx_seq_one_letter_code
_entity_poly.pdbx_strand_id
1 'polypeptide(L)'
;MVFERLNRAISNLQWRGLFPEAHVQYLPGTESDHNPIKIGLTSSFRYSLNNRPFRFKAMWMKHEGFADFIEQRWPQLSDSALRKSYGLVEPLK
;
A
#
# COMPACT_ATOMS: atom_id res chain seq x y z
N MET A 1 1.89 -23.72 8.32
CA MET A 1 0.85 -23.20 7.42
C MET A 1 1.23 -21.79 7.03
N VAL A 2 1.41 -21.53 5.73
CA VAL A 2 1.59 -20.18 5.18
C VAL A 2 0.22 -19.70 4.74
N PHE A 3 -0.30 -18.65 5.36
CA PHE A 3 -1.56 -18.03 4.94
C PHE A 3 -1.25 -16.99 3.88
N GLU A 4 -1.54 -17.30 2.63
CA GLU A 4 -1.37 -16.36 1.53
C GLU A 4 -2.61 -15.47 1.37
N ARG A 5 -2.40 -14.15 1.27
CA ARG A 5 -3.47 -13.19 0.97
C ARG A 5 -3.59 -13.02 -0.54
N LEU A 6 -4.33 -13.92 -1.17
CA LEU A 6 -4.56 -13.94 -2.62
C LEU A 6 -5.58 -12.89 -3.07
N ASN A 7 -6.60 -12.62 -2.26
CA ASN A 7 -7.65 -11.66 -2.62
C ASN A 7 -7.10 -10.23 -2.60
N ARG A 8 -7.16 -9.55 -3.74
CA ARG A 8 -6.72 -8.15 -3.92
C ARG A 8 -7.76 -7.39 -4.75
N ALA A 9 -7.94 -6.12 -4.44
CA ALA A 9 -8.68 -5.18 -5.27
C ALA A 9 -7.72 -4.12 -5.80
N ILE A 10 -7.77 -3.88 -7.11
CA ILE A 10 -6.90 -2.94 -7.83
C ILE A 10 -7.81 -1.96 -8.57
N SER A 11 -7.43 -0.69 -8.60
CA SER A 11 -8.12 0.35 -9.38
C SER A 11 -7.11 1.19 -10.13
N ASN A 12 -7.52 1.72 -11.28
CA ASN A 12 -6.76 2.70 -12.03
C ASN A 12 -7.13 4.13 -11.61
N LEU A 13 -6.39 5.12 -12.12
CA LEU A 13 -6.60 6.54 -11.78
C LEU A 13 -7.98 7.05 -12.23
N GLN A 14 -8.45 6.62 -13.40
CA GLN A 14 -9.76 7.03 -13.92
C GLN A 14 -10.90 6.57 -12.99
N TRP A 15 -10.88 5.31 -12.56
CA TRP A 15 -11.86 4.75 -11.63
C TRP A 15 -11.81 5.43 -10.26
N ARG A 16 -10.60 5.75 -9.77
CA ARG A 16 -10.43 6.53 -8.53
C ARG A 16 -10.96 7.95 -8.64
N GLY A 17 -10.97 8.54 -9.84
CA GLY A 17 -11.62 9.81 -10.10
C GLY A 17 -13.14 9.74 -9.99
N LEU A 18 -13.75 8.63 -10.46
CA LEU A 18 -15.19 8.40 -10.37
C LEU A 18 -15.65 8.05 -8.94
N PHE A 19 -14.85 7.29 -8.20
CA PHE A 19 -15.17 6.83 -6.85
C PHE A 19 -14.06 7.21 -5.85
N PRO A 20 -13.93 8.50 -5.50
CA PRO A 20 -12.86 8.98 -4.63
C PRO A 20 -12.93 8.38 -3.23
N GLU A 21 -14.13 8.06 -2.76
CA GLU A 21 -14.41 7.45 -1.46
C GLU A 21 -14.40 5.92 -1.46
N ALA A 22 -14.11 5.30 -2.61
CA ALA A 22 -14.11 3.85 -2.68
C ALA A 22 -13.09 3.24 -1.73
N HIS A 23 -13.49 2.17 -1.07
CA HIS A 23 -12.70 1.47 -0.07
C HIS A 23 -12.94 -0.04 -0.12
N VAL A 24 -11.98 -0.78 0.42
CA VAL A 24 -11.96 -2.26 0.41
C VAL A 24 -12.11 -2.75 1.83
N GLN A 25 -13.10 -3.61 2.07
CA GLN A 25 -13.31 -4.30 3.33
C GLN A 25 -13.10 -5.81 3.12
N TYR A 26 -12.35 -6.43 4.03
CA TYR A 26 -12.22 -7.87 4.09
C TYR A 26 -13.28 -8.37 5.07
N LEU A 27 -14.20 -9.19 4.57
CA LEU A 27 -15.23 -9.78 5.42
C LEU A 27 -14.65 -11.03 6.09
N PRO A 28 -15.06 -11.32 7.34
CA PRO A 28 -14.72 -12.59 7.98
C PRO A 28 -15.10 -13.75 7.07
N GLY A 29 -14.17 -14.68 6.86
CA GLY A 29 -14.44 -15.93 6.15
C GLY A 29 -15.55 -16.71 6.84
N THR A 30 -16.44 -17.28 6.04
CA THR A 30 -17.40 -18.31 6.47
C THR A 30 -16.72 -19.68 6.35
N GLU A 31 -17.45 -20.76 6.04
CA GLU A 31 -16.89 -22.11 5.85
C GLU A 31 -15.89 -22.25 4.68
N SER A 32 -15.60 -21.17 3.95
CA SER A 32 -14.54 -21.11 2.94
C SER A 32 -13.20 -20.72 3.57
N ASP A 33 -12.15 -21.35 3.07
CA ASP A 33 -10.74 -20.99 3.25
C ASP A 33 -10.36 -19.61 2.69
N HIS A 34 -11.31 -18.85 2.13
CA HIS A 34 -11.12 -17.52 1.59
C HIS A 34 -11.99 -16.46 2.28
N ASN A 35 -11.35 -15.36 2.69
CA ASN A 35 -12.04 -14.15 3.17
C ASN A 35 -12.56 -13.33 1.98
N PRO A 36 -13.89 -13.12 1.84
CA PRO A 36 -14.45 -12.32 0.76
C PRO A 36 -13.98 -10.85 0.82
N ILE A 37 -13.86 -10.23 -0.35
CA ILE A 37 -13.62 -8.78 -0.47
C ILE A 37 -14.92 -8.07 -0.84
N LYS A 38 -15.26 -7.04 -0.07
CA LYS A 38 -16.32 -6.09 -0.38
C LYS A 38 -15.71 -4.77 -0.82
N ILE A 39 -16.16 -4.25 -1.96
CA ILE A 39 -15.79 -2.91 -2.44
C ILE A 39 -16.98 -1.99 -2.19
N GLY A 40 -16.79 -1.01 -1.30
CA GLY A 40 -17.74 0.10 -1.13
C GLY A 40 -17.33 1.25 -2.05
N LEU A 41 -18.31 1.89 -2.70
CA LEU A 41 -18.05 3.02 -3.62
C LEU A 41 -18.17 4.38 -2.93
N THR A 42 -18.92 4.44 -1.83
CA THR A 42 -19.14 5.62 -0.98
C THR A 42 -18.77 5.30 0.45
N SER A 43 -18.41 6.32 1.23
CA SER A 43 -17.94 6.13 2.60
C SER A 43 -18.19 7.37 3.45
N SER A 44 -18.86 7.19 4.60
CA SER A 44 -18.89 8.22 5.65
C SER A 44 -17.53 8.38 6.36
N PHE A 45 -16.60 7.45 6.13
CA PHE A 45 -15.22 7.54 6.59
C PHE A 45 -14.44 8.51 5.71
N ARG A 46 -14.04 9.66 6.27
CA ARG A 46 -13.05 10.55 5.64
C ARG A 46 -11.68 9.89 5.71
N TYR A 47 -11.24 9.31 4.59
CA TYR A 47 -9.90 8.73 4.48
C TYR A 47 -8.85 9.87 4.56
N SER A 48 -8.29 10.10 5.75
CA SER A 48 -7.19 11.06 5.90
C SER A 48 -5.93 10.44 5.31
N LEU A 49 -5.53 10.90 4.13
CA LEU A 49 -4.24 10.55 3.53
C LEU A 49 -3.08 10.89 4.49
N ASN A 50 -3.27 11.88 5.36
CA ASN A 50 -2.28 12.29 6.37
C ASN A 50 -2.13 11.27 7.52
N ASN A 51 -3.08 10.36 7.74
CA ASN A 51 -3.00 9.34 8.79
C ASN A 51 -2.55 7.96 8.26
N ARG A 52 -2.14 7.85 7.00
CA ARG A 52 -1.65 6.57 6.46
C ARG A 52 -0.23 6.31 6.99
N PRO A 53 -0.01 5.25 7.80
CA PRO A 53 1.33 4.95 8.27
C PRO A 53 2.22 4.57 7.10
N PHE A 54 3.48 5.01 7.14
CA PHE A 54 4.51 4.54 6.24
C PHE A 54 4.69 3.03 6.41
N ARG A 55 4.72 2.28 5.29
CA ARG A 55 4.97 0.84 5.26
C ARG A 55 6.00 0.55 4.18
N PHE A 56 6.99 -0.27 4.51
CA PHE A 56 7.98 -0.80 3.57
C PHE A 56 8.14 -2.30 3.78
N LYS A 57 8.75 -3.00 2.82
CA LYS A 57 8.98 -4.44 2.96
C LYS A 57 10.20 -4.67 3.85
N ALA A 58 10.02 -5.26 5.03
CA ALA A 58 11.10 -5.53 5.97
C ALA A 58 12.23 -6.41 5.37
N MET A 59 11.90 -7.28 4.40
CA MET A 59 12.89 -8.08 3.66
C MET A 59 13.97 -7.24 2.96
N TRP A 60 13.67 -5.98 2.60
CA TRP A 60 14.65 -5.11 1.97
C TRP A 60 15.87 -4.85 2.87
N MET A 61 15.71 -4.86 4.20
CA MET A 61 16.84 -4.70 5.11
C MET A 61 17.86 -5.85 5.06
N LYS A 62 17.50 -6.99 4.45
CA LYS A 62 18.41 -8.14 4.26
C LYS A 62 19.11 -8.13 2.90
N HIS A 63 18.75 -7.21 2.02
CA HIS A 63 19.37 -7.12 0.70
C HIS A 63 20.70 -6.38 0.83
N GLU A 64 21.79 -6.98 0.32
CA GLU A 64 23.17 -6.52 0.56
C GLU A 64 23.39 -5.04 0.20
N GLY A 65 22.77 -4.55 -0.88
CA GLY A 65 22.90 -3.15 -1.30
C GLY A 65 21.83 -2.17 -0.78
N PHE A 66 20.90 -2.60 0.09
CA PHE A 66 19.77 -1.73 0.45
C PHE A 66 20.15 -0.58 1.39
N ALA A 67 21.10 -0.81 2.29
CA ALA A 67 21.60 0.22 3.21
C ALA A 67 22.21 1.39 2.42
N ASP A 68 23.19 1.10 1.57
CA ASP A 68 23.86 2.08 0.70
C ASP A 68 22.87 2.81 -0.21
N PHE A 69 21.91 2.08 -0.79
CA PHE A 69 20.87 2.67 -1.64
C PHE A 69 20.03 3.71 -0.89
N ILE A 70 19.57 3.39 0.33
CA ILE A 70 18.78 4.30 1.14
C ILE A 70 19.61 5.50 1.60
N GLU A 71 20.84 5.29 2.06
CA GLU A 71 21.72 6.37 2.50
C GLU A 71 22.01 7.38 1.39
N GLN A 72 22.21 6.92 0.16
CA GLN A 72 22.46 7.80 -0.97
C GLN A 72 21.20 8.56 -1.41
N ARG A 73 20.03 7.91 -1.45
CA ARG A 73 18.82 8.48 -2.09
C ARG A 73 17.88 9.19 -1.11
N TRP A 74 17.78 8.74 0.13
CA TRP A 74 16.85 9.31 1.12
C TRP A 74 17.08 10.80 1.43
N PRO A 75 18.34 11.29 1.53
CA PRO A 75 18.62 12.72 1.77
C PRO A 75 18.27 13.61 0.58
N GLN A 76 18.34 13.09 -0.65
CA GLN A 76 18.05 13.83 -1.87
C GLN A 76 16.55 14.13 -2.05
N LEU A 77 15.70 13.39 -1.35
CA LEU A 77 14.25 13.57 -1.38
C LEU A 77 13.85 14.51 -0.24
N SER A 78 13.22 15.63 -0.55
CA SER A 78 12.51 16.45 0.43
C SER A 78 11.13 15.85 0.72
N ASP A 79 10.49 16.26 1.83
CA ASP A 79 9.10 15.88 2.23
C ASP A 79 9.00 14.64 3.14
N SER A 80 7.79 14.32 3.57
CA SER A 80 7.40 13.21 4.45
C SER A 80 7.90 11.85 3.96
N ALA A 81 8.13 10.92 4.89
CA ALA A 81 8.58 9.55 4.58
C ALA A 81 7.71 8.83 3.53
N LEU A 82 6.41 9.11 3.51
CA LEU A 82 5.49 8.60 2.49
C LEU A 82 5.81 9.13 1.09
N ARG A 83 6.14 10.42 0.96
CA ARG A 83 6.45 11.05 -0.35
C ARG A 83 7.87 10.69 -0.81
N LYS A 84 8.81 10.60 0.12
CA LYS A 84 10.13 10.04 -0.16
C LYS A 84 10.03 8.62 -0.72
N SER A 85 9.20 7.76 -0.13
CA SER A 85 9.09 6.38 -0.58
C SER A 85 8.52 6.22 -1.98
N TYR A 86 7.60 7.09 -2.43
CA TYR A 86 7.15 7.13 -3.82
C TYR A 86 8.31 7.38 -4.81
N GLY A 87 9.24 8.26 -4.46
CA GLY A 87 10.45 8.52 -5.27
C GLY A 87 11.42 7.35 -5.35
N LEU A 88 11.31 6.37 -4.44
CA LEU A 88 12.12 5.16 -4.45
C LEU A 88 11.49 4.00 -5.23
N VAL A 89 10.22 4.09 -5.63
CA VAL A 89 9.52 2.97 -6.31
C VAL A 89 10.09 2.71 -7.71
N GLU A 90 10.33 3.75 -8.51
CA GLU A 90 10.84 3.56 -9.88
C GLU A 90 12.27 3.00 -9.91
N PRO A 91 13.23 3.45 -9.07
CA PRO A 91 14.56 2.85 -9.00
C PRO A 91 14.61 1.42 -8.43
N LEU A 92 13.55 0.94 -7.79
CA LEU A 92 13.46 -0.38 -7.15
C LEU A 92 12.62 -1.39 -7.95
N LYS A 93 12.06 -0.99 -9.10
CA LYS A 93 11.50 -1.92 -10.10
C LYS A 93 12.63 -2.57 -10.89
#